data_AF-A0A1G3VBF8-F1
#
_entry.id   AF-A0A1G3VBF8-F1
#
_cell.length_a   1.000
_cell.length_b   1.000
_cell.length_c   1.000
_cell.angle_alpha   90.00
_cell.angle_beta   90.00
_cell.angle_gamma   90.00
#
_symmetry.space_group_name_H-M   'P 1'
#
loop_
_entity.id
_entity.type
_entity.pdbx_description
1 polymer ?
#
loop_
_entity_poly.entity_id
_entity_poly.type
_entity_poly.pdbx_seq_one_letter_code
_entity_poly.pdbx_strand_id
1 'polypeptide(L)'
;MSHEADLQRRIFAVYGGDGEDRPLADLTAGLLERQMKSWPGLAEGYAALEAAGMREISGDNWTVKVQFNPRRIVSSGAKLDPESIRKRPCFLCLSHLPPEQQAILYRDAFLVICNPAPIYPGHLTIVYRRHLPQSILGNLGILLRLAADFGPRMVVSYNGPRCGASAPDHLHFQAAPAGLLPVEAEVMEPRNRVGVKRRRGVSLWRTGGLGRGILVIEGKSAAGVSSAFGEAIAALGRLTGSAIRKTRLVRGAEGRIEKRNTSLPGSPGPRAGSFNPTDGEPMLNLLCTHTRQGWRLILFPRLKHRPEAYDRQGNEKLLVSPGAADMGGIFITPMEKDFLALDRELIRGIFHEVALDDAAVKSLLDAL
;
A
#
# COMPACT_ATOMS: atom_id res chain seq x y z
N MET A 1 -9.57 28.48 16.06
CA MET A 1 -9.23 28.76 14.66
C MET A 1 -10.05 27.85 13.77
N SER A 2 -10.47 28.28 12.58
CA SER A 2 -11.12 27.38 11.61
C SER A 2 -10.10 26.36 11.07
N HIS A 3 -10.57 25.18 10.64
CA HIS A 3 -9.70 24.18 10.00
C HIS A 3 -8.99 24.72 8.76
N GLU A 4 -9.62 25.65 8.03
CA GLU A 4 -9.02 26.27 6.85
C GLU A 4 -7.87 27.22 7.24
N ALA A 5 -8.02 28.01 8.31
CA ALA A 5 -6.93 28.87 8.79
C ALA A 5 -5.73 28.07 9.31
N ASP A 6 -5.97 26.92 9.95
CA ASP A 6 -4.91 25.99 10.35
C ASP A 6 -4.21 25.37 9.14
N LEU A 7 -4.99 24.95 8.13
CA LEU A 7 -4.44 24.44 6.87
C LEU A 7 -3.50 25.45 6.21
N GLN A 8 -3.96 26.68 6.00
CA GLN A 8 -3.19 27.73 5.32
C GLN A 8 -1.84 28.02 6.01
N ARG A 9 -1.78 27.92 7.35
CA ARG A 9 -0.53 28.10 8.09
C ARG A 9 0.46 26.94 7.91
N ARG A 10 -0.04 25.74 7.61
CA ARG A 10 0.76 24.52 7.46
C ARG A 10 1.18 24.24 6.01
N ILE A 11 0.67 24.99 5.03
CA ILE A 11 1.07 24.80 3.64
C ILE A 11 2.48 25.34 3.41
N PHE A 12 3.39 24.45 3.06
CA PHE A 12 4.73 24.77 2.60
C PHE A 12 4.75 25.22 1.14
N ALA A 13 4.01 24.51 0.28
CA ALA A 13 3.85 24.81 -1.13
C ALA A 13 2.52 24.26 -1.66
N VAL A 14 2.06 24.78 -2.79
CA VAL A 14 0.92 24.25 -3.55
C VAL A 14 1.44 23.61 -4.82
N TYR A 15 0.89 22.46 -5.19
CA TYR A 15 1.14 21.81 -6.47
C TYR A 15 -0.20 21.64 -7.21
N GLY A 16 -0.51 22.58 -8.10
CA GLY A 16 -1.77 22.57 -8.88
C GLY A 16 -1.78 21.53 -10.01
N GLY A 17 -0.59 21.16 -10.48
CA GLY A 17 -0.39 20.36 -11.69
C GLY A 17 -0.73 21.13 -12.96
N ASP A 18 -0.36 20.55 -14.11
CA ASP A 18 -0.53 21.11 -15.47
C ASP A 18 0.13 22.50 -15.64
N GLY A 19 1.34 22.53 -16.24
CA GLY A 19 2.11 23.77 -16.45
C GLY A 19 3.17 24.08 -15.37
N GLU A 20 3.34 23.18 -14.40
CA GLU A 20 4.44 23.26 -13.42
C GLU A 20 5.76 22.80 -14.07
N ASP A 21 6.75 23.68 -14.16
CA ASP A 21 8.09 23.35 -14.70
C ASP A 21 8.89 22.39 -13.79
N ARG A 22 8.44 22.18 -12.54
CA ARG A 22 9.15 21.37 -11.54
C ARG A 22 8.36 20.12 -11.13
N PRO A 23 8.96 18.92 -11.19
CA PRO A 23 8.36 17.71 -10.63
C PRO A 23 8.03 17.85 -9.14
N LEU A 24 6.94 17.21 -8.68
CA LEU A 24 6.51 17.20 -7.27
C LEU A 24 7.64 16.72 -6.33
N ALA A 25 8.50 15.82 -6.81
CA ALA A 25 9.65 15.32 -6.05
C ALA A 25 10.60 16.44 -5.56
N ASP A 26 10.80 17.51 -6.33
CA ASP A 26 11.67 18.63 -5.92
C ASP A 26 11.07 19.41 -4.75
N LEU A 27 9.75 19.66 -4.78
CA LEU A 27 9.05 20.29 -3.66
C LEU A 27 9.16 19.44 -2.39
N THR A 28 9.07 18.12 -2.51
CA THR A 28 9.15 17.23 -1.35
C THR A 28 10.55 17.18 -0.73
N ALA A 29 11.61 17.36 -1.53
CA ALA A 29 12.96 17.50 -1.01
C ALA A 29 13.10 18.78 -0.17
N GLY A 30 12.58 19.90 -0.67
CA GLY A 30 12.57 21.17 0.08
C GLY A 30 11.70 21.11 1.35
N LEU A 31 10.54 20.44 1.28
CA LEU A 31 9.70 20.21 2.46
C LEU A 31 10.47 19.41 3.52
N LEU A 32 11.13 18.32 3.12
CA LEU A 32 11.89 17.48 4.05
C LEU A 32 13.03 18.29 4.68
N GLU A 33 13.82 19.03 3.89
CA GLU A 33 14.92 19.83 4.42
C GLU A 33 14.44 20.84 5.47
N ARG A 34 13.32 21.52 5.19
CA ARG A 34 12.71 22.45 6.14
C ARG A 34 12.22 21.74 7.40
N GLN A 35 11.49 20.64 7.24
CA GLN A 35 10.91 19.90 8.35
C GLN A 35 11.95 19.25 9.25
N MET A 36 13.09 18.81 8.70
CA MET A 36 14.23 18.33 9.51
C MET A 36 14.78 19.40 10.45
N LYS A 37 14.63 20.69 10.12
CA LYS A 37 15.06 21.83 10.96
C LYS A 37 13.96 22.31 11.90
N SER A 38 12.69 22.27 11.47
CA SER A 38 11.57 22.88 12.21
C SER A 38 10.70 21.89 13.00
N TRP A 39 10.90 20.58 12.83
CA TRP A 39 10.10 19.56 13.50
C TRP A 39 10.99 18.49 14.16
N PRO A 40 11.30 18.63 15.47
CA PRO A 40 12.19 17.71 16.18
C PRO A 40 11.77 16.24 16.10
N GLY A 41 10.47 15.96 16.15
CA GLY A 41 9.95 14.58 16.04
C GLY A 41 10.30 13.90 14.71
N LEU A 42 10.35 14.66 13.61
CA LEU A 42 10.81 14.12 12.33
C LEU A 42 12.32 13.88 12.33
N ALA A 43 13.10 14.82 12.85
CA ALA A 43 14.55 14.69 12.94
C ALA A 43 14.95 13.45 13.76
N GLU A 44 14.30 13.22 14.90
CA GLU A 44 14.46 11.98 15.68
C GLU A 44 14.06 10.72 14.90
N GLY A 45 12.99 10.80 14.10
CA GLY A 45 12.56 9.70 13.23
C GLY A 45 13.63 9.31 12.21
N TYR A 46 14.30 10.30 11.61
CA TYR A 46 15.41 10.08 10.68
C TYR A 46 16.68 9.60 11.38
N ALA A 47 17.03 10.16 12.54
CA ALA A 47 18.16 9.67 13.34
C ALA A 47 17.98 8.19 13.75
N ALA A 48 16.76 7.79 14.11
CA ALA A 48 16.45 6.39 14.40
C ALA A 48 16.50 5.49 13.15
N LEU A 49 16.15 6.01 11.97
CA LEU A 49 16.30 5.29 10.72
C LEU A 49 17.79 5.09 10.36
N GLU A 50 18.63 6.11 10.55
CA GLU A 50 20.08 6.00 10.33
C GLU A 50 20.73 4.99 11.28
N ALA A 51 20.25 4.92 12.52
CA ALA A 51 20.69 3.94 13.51
C ALA A 51 20.06 2.55 13.34
N ALA A 52 19.12 2.37 12.40
CA ALA A 52 18.40 1.11 12.23
C ALA A 52 19.32 -0.01 11.75
N GLY A 53 19.24 -1.17 12.39
CA GLY A 53 19.97 -2.36 11.96
C GLY A 53 19.42 -2.88 10.63
N MET A 54 20.30 -3.29 9.72
CA MET A 54 19.93 -3.84 8.41
C MET A 54 20.68 -5.13 8.15
N ARG A 55 19.99 -6.13 7.59
CA ARG A 55 20.63 -7.32 7.01
C ARG A 55 19.87 -7.80 5.80
N GLU A 56 20.54 -8.54 4.94
CA GLU A 56 19.94 -9.10 3.74
C GLU A 56 19.72 -10.61 3.90
N ILE A 57 18.59 -11.08 3.40
CA ILE A 57 18.25 -12.49 3.29
C ILE A 57 17.86 -12.75 1.84
N SER A 58 18.59 -13.64 1.19
CA SER A 58 18.29 -14.10 -0.17
C SER A 58 17.58 -15.44 -0.11
N GLY A 59 16.48 -15.58 -0.85
CA GLY A 59 15.88 -16.86 -1.23
C GLY A 59 16.45 -17.36 -2.56
N ASP A 60 15.69 -18.19 -3.27
CA ASP A 60 16.14 -18.78 -4.54
C ASP A 60 16.31 -17.71 -5.64
N ASN A 61 15.27 -16.91 -5.90
CA ASN A 61 15.29 -15.84 -6.91
C ASN A 61 14.84 -14.48 -6.38
N TRP A 62 14.71 -14.32 -5.06
CA TRP A 62 14.29 -13.07 -4.42
C TRP A 62 15.25 -12.65 -3.32
N THR A 63 15.28 -11.35 -3.06
CA THR A 63 16.06 -10.76 -1.97
C THR A 63 15.16 -9.91 -1.08
N VAL A 64 15.30 -10.06 0.23
CA VAL A 64 14.66 -9.22 1.24
C VAL A 64 15.72 -8.54 2.08
N LYS A 65 15.57 -7.24 2.28
CA LYS A 65 16.27 -6.48 3.31
C LYS A 65 15.40 -6.47 4.57
N VAL A 66 15.95 -6.90 5.70
CA VAL A 66 15.29 -6.84 7.00
C VAL A 66 15.84 -5.63 7.76
N GLN A 67 14.94 -4.78 8.23
CA GLN A 67 15.24 -3.59 9.03
C GLN A 67 14.79 -3.80 10.48
N PHE A 68 15.65 -3.49 11.43
CA PHE A 68 15.29 -3.30 12.84
C PHE A 68 15.06 -1.81 13.12
N ASN A 69 13.79 -1.43 13.30
CA ASN A 69 13.40 -0.04 13.53
C ASN A 69 12.39 0.06 14.68
N PRO A 70 12.85 0.30 15.92
CA PRO A 70 11.99 0.39 17.11
C PRO A 70 10.87 1.44 17.02
N ARG A 71 11.08 2.53 16.27
CA ARG A 71 10.07 3.60 16.10
C ARG A 71 8.80 3.11 15.40
N ARG A 72 8.84 1.93 14.77
CA ARG A 72 7.71 1.31 14.08
C ARG A 72 6.79 0.50 15.00
N ILE A 73 7.08 0.42 16.30
CA ILE A 73 6.26 -0.36 17.26
C ILE A 73 4.79 0.05 17.25
N VAL A 74 4.51 1.36 17.18
CA VAL A 74 3.13 1.88 17.15
C VAL A 74 2.40 1.43 15.88
N SER A 75 3.04 1.55 14.71
CA SER A 75 2.43 1.15 13.44
C SER A 75 2.26 -0.36 13.31
N SER A 76 3.27 -1.15 13.70
CA SER A 76 3.25 -2.61 13.56
C SER A 76 2.37 -3.28 14.62
N GLY A 77 2.26 -2.68 15.81
CA GLY A 77 1.44 -3.14 16.93
C GLY A 77 0.00 -2.62 16.92
N ALA A 78 -0.36 -1.73 15.98
CA ALA A 78 -1.68 -1.13 15.94
C ALA A 78 -2.79 -2.18 15.82
N LYS A 79 -3.80 -2.06 16.70
CA LYS A 79 -5.07 -2.78 16.59
C LYS A 79 -5.91 -2.12 15.50
N LEU A 80 -6.31 -2.92 14.51
CA LEU A 80 -7.08 -2.46 13.36
C LEU A 80 -8.50 -3.04 13.34
N ASP A 81 -8.98 -3.58 14.45
CA ASP A 81 -10.37 -3.98 14.56
C ASP A 81 -11.29 -2.73 14.54
N PRO A 82 -12.53 -2.87 14.05
CA PRO A 82 -13.44 -1.73 13.91
C PRO A 82 -13.74 -0.98 15.20
N GLU A 83 -13.64 -1.63 16.37
CA GLU A 83 -13.85 -0.97 17.65
C GLU A 83 -12.66 -0.10 18.03
N SER A 84 -11.44 -0.61 17.94
CA SER A 84 -10.21 0.14 18.17
C SER A 84 -10.09 1.35 17.23
N ILE A 85 -10.45 1.18 15.95
CA ILE A 85 -10.40 2.27 14.96
C ILE A 85 -11.40 3.37 15.30
N ARG A 86 -12.65 3.03 15.67
CA ARG A 86 -13.67 4.03 16.03
C ARG A 86 -13.30 4.85 17.26
N LYS A 87 -12.53 4.27 18.18
CA LYS A 87 -12.15 4.91 19.45
C LYS A 87 -10.92 5.81 19.34
N ARG A 88 -10.05 5.60 18.34
CA ARG A 88 -8.83 6.40 18.20
C ARG A 88 -9.07 7.65 17.36
N PRO A 89 -8.47 8.80 17.68
CA PRO A 89 -8.40 9.91 16.75
C PRO A 89 -7.61 9.50 15.50
N CYS A 90 -8.16 9.77 14.31
CA CYS A 90 -7.44 9.48 13.07
C CYS A 90 -6.23 10.40 12.93
N PHE A 91 -5.03 9.83 13.02
CA PHE A 91 -3.74 10.53 12.96
C PHE A 91 -3.39 11.08 11.57
N LEU A 92 -4.27 10.89 10.57
CA LEU A 92 -4.14 11.47 9.22
C LEU A 92 -5.09 12.66 9.01
N CYS A 93 -6.04 12.89 9.92
CA CYS A 93 -6.88 14.09 9.85
C CYS A 93 -6.06 15.33 10.23
N LEU A 94 -6.27 16.44 9.50
CA LEU A 94 -5.55 17.70 9.70
C LEU A 94 -5.52 18.15 11.17
N SER A 95 -6.66 18.03 11.87
CA SER A 95 -6.82 18.40 13.29
C SER A 95 -6.00 17.54 14.25
N HIS A 96 -5.46 16.40 13.81
CA HIS A 96 -4.66 15.48 14.61
C HIS A 96 -3.23 15.33 14.09
N LEU A 97 -2.85 16.02 13.02
CA LEU A 97 -1.46 16.08 12.59
C LEU A 97 -0.64 16.85 13.63
N PRO A 98 0.61 16.42 13.92
CA PRO A 98 1.54 17.18 14.74
C PRO A 98 1.56 18.66 14.32
N PRO A 99 1.52 19.61 15.27
CA PRO A 99 1.36 21.03 14.96
C PRO A 99 2.48 21.59 14.09
N GLU A 100 3.69 21.04 14.19
CA GLU A 100 4.85 21.42 13.38
C GLU A 100 4.84 20.81 11.97
N GLN A 101 3.98 19.82 11.73
CA GLN A 101 3.93 19.12 10.45
C GLN A 101 3.28 20.02 9.39
N GLN A 102 4.07 20.34 8.38
CA GLN A 102 3.72 21.08 7.19
C GLN A 102 3.41 20.14 6.03
N ALA A 103 2.74 20.65 5.01
CA ALA A 103 2.32 19.88 3.86
C ALA A 103 2.54 20.62 2.54
N ILE A 104 2.69 19.86 1.45
CA ILE A 104 2.42 20.37 0.11
C ILE A 104 0.94 20.09 -0.19
N LEU A 105 0.18 21.12 -0.55
CA LEU A 105 -1.20 20.99 -0.99
C LEU A 105 -1.21 20.50 -2.45
N TYR A 106 -1.54 19.24 -2.66
CA TYR A 106 -1.56 18.61 -3.97
C TYR A 106 -2.97 18.64 -4.57
N ARG A 107 -3.12 19.41 -5.65
CA ARG A 107 -4.33 19.55 -6.48
C ARG A 107 -5.59 19.78 -5.63
N ASP A 108 -5.48 20.63 -4.61
CA ASP A 108 -6.49 20.99 -3.61
C ASP A 108 -7.16 19.83 -2.86
N ALA A 109 -6.68 18.60 -3.04
CA ALA A 109 -7.37 17.39 -2.60
C ALA A 109 -6.55 16.58 -1.60
N PHE A 110 -5.22 16.61 -1.72
CA PHE A 110 -4.31 15.83 -0.88
C PHE A 110 -3.28 16.71 -0.19
N LEU A 111 -2.75 16.20 0.92
CA LEU A 111 -1.60 16.72 1.62
C LEU A 111 -0.45 15.73 1.44
N VAL A 112 0.65 16.18 0.84
CA VAL A 112 1.91 15.42 0.82
C VAL A 112 2.73 15.86 2.04
N ILE A 113 2.96 14.92 2.96
CA ILE A 113 3.61 15.16 4.25
C ILE A 113 4.77 14.19 4.47
N CYS A 114 5.79 14.62 5.21
CA CYS A 114 6.88 13.73 5.64
C CYS A 114 6.34 12.67 6.63
N ASN A 115 6.72 11.41 6.45
CA ASN A 115 6.35 10.35 7.39
C ASN A 115 7.20 10.47 8.68
N PRO A 116 6.60 10.64 9.88
CA PRO A 116 7.36 10.80 11.12
C PRO A 116 8.11 9.54 11.57
N ALA A 117 7.71 8.35 11.08
CA ALA A 117 8.37 7.08 11.34
C ALA A 117 8.86 6.48 10.01
N PRO A 118 9.89 7.10 9.39
CA PRO A 118 10.36 6.73 8.07
C PRO A 118 10.99 5.31 8.10
N ILE A 119 10.87 4.59 6.99
CA ILE A 119 11.51 3.27 6.77
C ILE A 119 12.57 3.33 5.66
N TYR A 120 12.62 4.44 4.94
CA TYR A 120 13.65 4.82 3.97
C TYR A 120 13.80 6.36 4.00
N PRO A 121 14.94 6.90 3.57
CA PRO A 121 15.10 8.33 3.37
C PRO A 121 14.05 8.87 2.40
N GLY A 122 13.51 10.05 2.68
CA GLY A 122 12.50 10.67 1.82
C GLY A 122 11.12 10.01 1.89
N HIS A 123 10.78 9.35 3.01
CA HIS A 123 9.48 8.70 3.17
C HIS A 123 8.34 9.71 3.30
N LEU A 124 7.39 9.64 2.38
CA LEU A 124 6.21 10.50 2.34
C LEU A 124 4.92 9.71 2.63
N THR A 125 3.97 10.38 3.27
CA THR A 125 2.56 9.98 3.29
C THR A 125 1.76 11.00 2.49
N ILE A 126 0.86 10.54 1.62
CA ILE A 126 0.00 11.38 0.79
C ILE A 126 -1.44 11.15 1.24
N VAL A 127 -2.02 12.14 1.90
CA VAL A 127 -3.25 12.01 2.68
C VAL A 127 -4.39 12.76 2.01
N TYR A 128 -5.55 12.13 1.82
CA TYR A 128 -6.72 12.85 1.34
C TYR A 128 -7.21 13.84 2.41
N ARG A 129 -7.55 15.09 2.03
CA ARG A 129 -7.93 16.13 3.02
C ARG A 129 -9.18 15.76 3.84
N ARG A 130 -10.08 14.96 3.26
CA ARG A 130 -11.29 14.49 3.94
C ARG A 130 -11.08 13.08 4.48
N HIS A 131 -11.74 12.79 5.60
CA HIS A 131 -11.77 11.44 6.19
C HIS A 131 -12.68 10.55 5.35
N LEU A 132 -12.10 9.83 4.38
CA LEU A 132 -12.78 8.80 3.58
C LEU A 132 -12.11 7.45 3.78
N PRO A 133 -12.85 6.33 3.80
CA PRO A 133 -12.25 5.00 3.91
C PRO A 133 -11.17 4.71 2.85
N GLN A 134 -10.15 3.93 3.23
CA GLN A 134 -9.07 3.52 2.35
C GLN A 134 -9.62 2.59 1.25
N SER A 135 -9.50 3.01 -0.01
CA SER A 135 -9.95 2.25 -1.19
C SER A 135 -9.18 2.65 -2.44
N ILE A 136 -8.67 1.69 -3.20
CA ILE A 136 -8.12 1.94 -4.54
C ILE A 136 -9.21 2.00 -5.60
N LEU A 137 -10.36 1.36 -5.35
CA LEU A 137 -11.52 1.44 -6.23
C LEU A 137 -11.99 2.89 -6.28
N GLY A 138 -12.04 3.46 -7.49
CA GLY A 138 -12.32 4.88 -7.72
C GLY A 138 -11.11 5.81 -7.58
N ASN A 139 -10.00 5.35 -7.00
CA ASN A 139 -8.82 6.19 -6.69
C ASN A 139 -7.54 5.79 -7.44
N LEU A 140 -7.55 4.75 -8.29
CA LEU A 140 -6.38 4.37 -9.09
C LEU A 140 -5.85 5.54 -9.94
N GLY A 141 -6.74 6.33 -10.54
CA GLY A 141 -6.32 7.48 -11.35
C GLY A 141 -5.47 8.49 -10.57
N ILE A 142 -5.69 8.60 -9.25
CA ILE A 142 -4.90 9.46 -8.35
C ILE A 142 -3.52 8.86 -8.14
N LEU A 143 -3.41 7.55 -7.92
CA LEU A 143 -2.12 6.85 -7.79
C LEU A 143 -1.28 6.99 -9.06
N LEU A 144 -1.88 6.80 -10.24
CA LEU A 144 -1.18 6.97 -11.52
C LEU A 144 -0.72 8.42 -11.72
N ARG A 145 -1.56 9.40 -11.35
CA ARG A 145 -1.22 10.82 -11.45
C ARG A 145 -0.11 11.22 -10.49
N LEU A 146 -0.16 10.76 -9.25
CA LEU A 146 0.93 10.95 -8.28
C LEU A 146 2.25 10.41 -8.82
N ALA A 147 2.26 9.18 -9.35
CA ALA A 147 3.46 8.60 -9.94
C ALA A 147 4.00 9.45 -11.10
N ALA A 148 3.12 9.98 -11.96
CA ALA A 148 3.51 10.87 -13.04
C ALA A 148 4.07 12.21 -12.56
N ASP A 149 3.40 12.87 -11.60
CA ASP A 149 3.78 14.17 -11.06
C ASP A 149 5.09 14.10 -10.23
N PHE A 150 5.35 12.97 -9.56
CA PHE A 150 6.66 12.70 -8.95
C PHE A 150 7.76 12.42 -9.97
N GLY A 151 7.40 11.93 -11.15
CA GLY A 151 8.32 11.50 -12.18
C GLY A 151 9.12 10.24 -11.80
N PRO A 152 10.25 9.98 -12.48
CA PRO A 152 10.97 8.71 -12.33
C PRO A 152 11.72 8.55 -11.00
N ARG A 153 11.74 9.59 -10.15
CA ARG A 153 12.51 9.59 -8.90
C ARG A 153 11.79 8.92 -7.75
N MET A 154 10.47 8.72 -7.83
CA MET A 154 9.70 8.16 -6.74
C MET A 154 8.85 6.98 -7.18
N VAL A 155 8.66 6.04 -6.25
CA VAL A 155 7.64 5.00 -6.32
C VAL A 155 6.51 5.36 -5.37
N VAL A 156 5.28 5.33 -5.88
CA VAL A 156 4.06 5.53 -5.09
C VAL A 156 3.51 4.16 -4.73
N SER A 157 3.18 3.97 -3.46
CA SER A 157 2.65 2.73 -2.94
C SER A 157 1.25 2.89 -2.38
N TYR A 158 0.49 1.81 -2.46
CA TYR A 158 -0.84 1.68 -1.87
C TYR A 158 -0.95 0.37 -1.11
N ASN A 159 -1.49 0.47 0.10
CA ASN A 159 -1.86 -0.69 0.92
C ASN A 159 -3.38 -0.76 0.97
N GLY A 160 -3.95 -1.90 0.55
CA GLY A 160 -5.37 -2.16 0.73
C GLY A 160 -5.75 -2.10 2.21
N PRO A 161 -7.01 -1.80 2.54
CA PRO A 161 -7.47 -1.61 3.93
C PRO A 161 -7.25 -2.87 4.80
N ARG A 162 -7.13 -4.04 4.17
CA ARG A 162 -6.83 -5.33 4.84
C ARG A 162 -5.41 -5.84 4.57
N CYS A 163 -4.51 -5.02 4.05
CA CYS A 163 -3.18 -5.42 3.59
C CYS A 163 -2.08 -4.43 4.03
N GLY A 164 -2.00 -4.12 5.32
CA GLY A 164 -0.93 -3.28 5.88
C GLY A 164 -1.19 -1.77 5.83
N ALA A 165 -2.44 -1.33 5.57
CA ALA A 165 -2.83 0.06 5.75
C ALA A 165 -2.85 0.41 7.25
N SER A 166 -2.12 1.46 7.64
CA SER A 166 -2.06 1.92 9.05
C SER A 166 -3.32 2.69 9.48
N ALA A 167 -4.00 3.31 8.53
CA ALA A 167 -5.29 3.97 8.66
C ALA A 167 -6.25 3.43 7.58
N PRO A 168 -6.86 2.25 7.77
CA PRO A 168 -7.79 1.69 6.80
C PRO A 168 -9.09 2.52 6.70
N ASP A 169 -9.31 3.43 7.65
CA ASP A 169 -10.43 4.36 7.69
C ASP A 169 -10.16 5.69 6.99
N HIS A 170 -8.93 5.97 6.52
CA HIS A 170 -8.57 7.23 5.87
C HIS A 170 -7.76 7.01 4.59
N LEU A 171 -8.24 7.51 3.45
CA LEU A 171 -7.60 7.40 2.15
C LEU A 171 -6.20 8.02 2.14
N HIS A 172 -5.20 7.20 1.89
CA HIS A 172 -3.81 7.62 1.78
C HIS A 172 -2.98 6.72 0.86
N PHE A 173 -1.92 7.31 0.34
CA PHE A 173 -0.82 6.65 -0.37
C PHE A 173 0.48 6.90 0.39
N GLN A 174 1.53 6.18 0.05
CA GLN A 174 2.89 6.49 0.52
C GLN A 174 3.81 6.64 -0.69
N ALA A 175 4.91 7.36 -0.54
CA ALA A 175 5.93 7.43 -1.59
C ALA A 175 7.33 7.33 -1.01
N ALA A 176 8.23 6.78 -1.84
CA ALA A 176 9.64 6.56 -1.54
C ALA A 176 10.47 6.97 -2.76
N PRO A 177 11.77 7.28 -2.59
CA PRO A 177 12.70 7.26 -3.70
C PRO A 177 12.63 5.91 -4.43
N ALA A 178 12.57 5.96 -5.76
CA ALA A 178 12.56 4.77 -6.61
C ALA A 178 13.91 4.05 -6.57
N GLY A 179 13.89 2.74 -6.77
CA GLY A 179 15.07 1.87 -6.79
C GLY A 179 15.52 1.37 -5.41
N LEU A 180 14.79 1.70 -4.33
CA LEU A 180 15.13 1.23 -2.99
C LEU A 180 14.59 -0.17 -2.71
N LEU A 181 13.43 -0.52 -3.27
CA LEU A 181 12.76 -1.79 -3.04
C LEU A 181 13.35 -2.85 -3.99
N PRO A 182 13.85 -4.00 -3.50
CA PRO A 182 14.40 -5.06 -4.35
C PRO A 182 13.51 -5.43 -5.55
N VAL A 183 12.18 -5.46 -5.33
CA VAL A 183 11.21 -5.81 -6.36
C VAL A 183 11.28 -4.94 -7.61
N GLU A 184 11.69 -3.68 -7.49
CA GLU A 184 11.75 -2.75 -8.62
C GLU A 184 12.76 -3.21 -9.67
N ALA A 185 13.86 -3.83 -9.24
CA ALA A 185 14.82 -4.49 -10.11
C ALA A 185 14.37 -5.92 -10.46
N GLU A 186 13.86 -6.69 -9.50
CA GLU A 186 13.45 -8.09 -9.71
C GLU A 186 12.44 -8.24 -10.85
N VAL A 187 11.47 -7.32 -10.99
CA VAL A 187 10.45 -7.37 -12.06
C VAL A 187 11.00 -7.03 -13.44
N MET A 188 12.19 -6.43 -13.49
CA MET A 188 12.89 -6.05 -14.73
C MET A 188 13.81 -7.14 -15.24
N GLU A 189 14.20 -8.08 -14.38
CA GLU A 189 15.05 -9.19 -14.77
C GLU A 189 14.36 -10.08 -15.82
N PRO A 190 14.97 -10.30 -17.00
CA PRO A 190 14.35 -11.09 -18.08
C PRO A 190 13.92 -12.50 -17.63
N ARG A 191 14.71 -13.14 -16.77
CA ARG A 191 14.41 -14.48 -16.23
C ARG A 191 13.14 -14.52 -15.37
N ASN A 192 12.78 -13.40 -14.75
CA ASN A 192 11.61 -13.32 -13.88
C ASN A 192 10.34 -12.99 -14.68
N ARG A 193 10.45 -12.50 -15.91
CA ARG A 193 9.32 -12.05 -16.73
C ARG A 193 8.65 -13.23 -17.44
N VAL A 194 7.49 -13.68 -16.95
CA VAL A 194 6.82 -14.88 -17.46
C VAL A 194 5.38 -14.60 -17.94
N GLY A 195 4.99 -15.24 -19.04
CA GLY A 195 3.61 -15.19 -19.56
C GLY A 195 3.21 -13.84 -20.17
N VAL A 196 4.14 -13.15 -20.83
CA VAL A 196 3.90 -11.79 -21.35
C VAL A 196 2.73 -11.74 -22.34
N LYS A 197 1.74 -10.90 -22.04
CA LYS A 197 0.61 -10.56 -22.91
C LYS A 197 0.69 -9.09 -23.32
N ARG A 198 0.33 -8.78 -24.58
CA ARG A 198 0.24 -7.40 -25.08
C ARG A 198 -1.14 -7.17 -25.67
N ARG A 199 -1.84 -6.14 -25.20
CA ARG A 199 -3.20 -5.82 -25.67
C ARG A 199 -3.52 -4.35 -25.37
N ARG A 200 -4.25 -3.69 -26.27
CA ARG A 200 -4.77 -2.32 -26.07
C ARG A 200 -3.73 -1.32 -25.53
N GLY A 201 -2.48 -1.40 -26.03
CA GLY A 201 -1.39 -0.49 -25.64
C GLY A 201 -0.78 -0.76 -24.26
N VAL A 202 -1.13 -1.86 -23.60
CA VAL A 202 -0.50 -2.32 -22.35
C VAL A 202 0.23 -3.65 -22.53
N SER A 203 1.24 -3.86 -21.70
CA SER A 203 1.92 -5.15 -21.52
C SER A 203 1.66 -5.67 -20.12
N LEU A 204 1.25 -6.93 -20.00
CA LEU A 204 1.01 -7.60 -18.74
C LEU A 204 1.90 -8.83 -18.62
N TRP A 205 2.44 -9.10 -17.44
CA TRP A 205 3.15 -10.35 -17.18
C TRP A 205 3.10 -10.67 -15.70
N ARG A 206 3.37 -11.93 -15.36
CA ARG A 206 3.63 -12.32 -13.98
C ARG A 206 5.12 -12.49 -13.74
N THR A 207 5.53 -12.42 -12.47
CA THR A 207 6.87 -12.88 -12.11
C THR A 207 6.91 -14.40 -11.92
N GLY A 208 8.10 -14.99 -11.95
CA GLY A 208 8.34 -16.39 -11.56
C GLY A 208 9.41 -16.49 -10.49
N GLY A 209 9.18 -17.32 -9.47
CA GLY A 209 10.21 -17.68 -8.49
C GLY A 209 10.53 -16.62 -7.42
N LEU A 210 9.79 -15.52 -7.33
CA LEU A 210 10.05 -14.44 -6.36
C LEU A 210 9.49 -14.71 -4.95
N GLY A 211 9.07 -15.95 -4.67
CA GLY A 211 8.48 -16.36 -3.39
C GLY A 211 7.07 -15.82 -3.14
N ARG A 212 6.60 -14.88 -3.97
CA ARG A 212 5.28 -14.23 -3.91
C ARG A 212 4.80 -13.94 -5.31
N GLY A 213 3.51 -14.14 -5.56
CA GLY A 213 2.90 -13.84 -6.85
C GLY A 213 2.80 -12.34 -7.11
N ILE A 214 3.24 -11.93 -8.30
CA ILE A 214 3.21 -10.53 -8.74
C ILE A 214 2.66 -10.48 -10.15
N LEU A 215 1.73 -9.55 -10.39
CA LEU A 215 1.29 -9.17 -11.72
C LEU A 215 1.82 -7.77 -12.02
N VAL A 216 2.48 -7.59 -13.17
CA VAL A 216 2.96 -6.28 -13.61
C VAL A 216 2.15 -5.83 -14.82
N ILE A 217 1.76 -4.56 -14.81
CA ILE A 217 1.06 -3.88 -15.89
C ILE A 217 1.88 -2.66 -16.29
N GLU A 218 2.28 -2.61 -17.55
CA GLU A 218 2.95 -1.44 -18.14
C GLU A 218 2.13 -0.84 -19.27
N GLY A 219 2.11 0.48 -19.35
CA GLY A 219 1.44 1.19 -20.45
C GLY A 219 1.83 2.65 -20.54
N LYS A 220 1.72 3.21 -21.74
CA LYS A 220 2.00 4.63 -22.02
C LYS A 220 0.80 5.56 -21.77
N SER A 221 -0.36 5.03 -21.41
CA SER A 221 -1.55 5.83 -21.10
C SER A 221 -2.17 5.40 -19.78
N ALA A 222 -2.54 6.39 -18.96
CA ALA A 222 -3.22 6.13 -17.69
C ALA A 222 -4.54 5.38 -17.89
N ALA A 223 -5.26 5.67 -18.98
CA ALA A 223 -6.49 4.97 -19.35
C ALA A 223 -6.26 3.48 -19.65
N GLY A 224 -5.21 3.14 -20.41
CA GLY A 224 -4.86 1.76 -20.74
C GLY A 224 -4.49 0.96 -19.49
N VAL A 225 -3.63 1.53 -18.64
CA VAL A 225 -3.24 0.89 -17.36
C VAL A 225 -4.45 0.74 -16.44
N SER A 226 -5.32 1.74 -16.37
CA SER A 226 -6.54 1.69 -15.55
C SER A 226 -7.51 0.61 -16.00
N SER A 227 -7.72 0.47 -17.31
CA SER A 227 -8.56 -0.60 -17.87
C SER A 227 -8.01 -1.98 -17.52
N ALA A 228 -6.70 -2.19 -17.74
CA ALA A 228 -6.04 -3.46 -17.45
C ALA A 228 -6.08 -3.81 -15.96
N PHE A 229 -5.86 -2.81 -15.09
CA PHE A 229 -6.01 -2.97 -13.65
C PHE A 229 -7.44 -3.34 -13.27
N GLY A 230 -8.46 -2.65 -13.79
CA GLY A 230 -9.86 -2.96 -13.51
C GLY A 230 -10.23 -4.40 -13.84
N GLU A 231 -9.72 -4.91 -14.96
CA GLU A 231 -9.89 -6.32 -15.35
C GLU A 231 -9.16 -7.28 -14.40
N ALA A 232 -7.92 -6.95 -14.00
CA ALA A 232 -7.15 -7.71 -13.01
C ALA A 232 -7.87 -7.78 -11.66
N ILE A 233 -8.44 -6.66 -11.20
CA ILE A 233 -9.22 -6.62 -9.97
C ILE A 233 -10.50 -7.44 -10.06
N ALA A 234 -11.23 -7.35 -11.17
CA ALA A 234 -12.42 -8.18 -11.38
C ALA A 234 -12.09 -9.67 -11.39
N ALA A 235 -10.99 -10.07 -12.06
CA ALA A 235 -10.51 -11.45 -12.09
C ALA A 235 -10.04 -11.92 -10.71
N LEU A 236 -9.29 -11.09 -9.99
CA LEU A 236 -8.84 -11.38 -8.62
C LEU A 236 -10.02 -11.56 -7.66
N GLY A 237 -11.04 -10.71 -7.77
CA GLY A 237 -12.28 -10.84 -7.00
C GLY A 237 -13.02 -12.16 -7.26
N ARG A 238 -13.03 -12.65 -8.51
CA ARG A 238 -13.59 -13.97 -8.84
C ARG A 238 -12.78 -15.12 -8.26
N LEU A 239 -11.44 -15.07 -8.39
CA LEU A 239 -10.54 -16.10 -7.87
C LEU A 239 -10.64 -16.23 -6.35
N THR A 240 -10.55 -15.11 -5.64
CA THR A 240 -10.61 -15.07 -4.17
C THR A 240 -12.03 -15.29 -3.64
N GLY A 241 -13.06 -14.77 -4.32
CA GLY A 241 -14.46 -15.01 -3.98
C GLY A 241 -14.90 -16.47 -4.17
N SER A 242 -14.40 -17.17 -5.20
CA SER A 242 -14.62 -18.60 -5.43
C SER A 242 -13.94 -19.47 -4.36
N ALA A 243 -12.73 -19.11 -3.94
CA ALA A 243 -12.02 -19.77 -2.84
C ALA A 243 -12.79 -19.63 -1.51
N ILE A 244 -13.28 -18.43 -1.18
CA ILE A 244 -14.10 -18.19 0.02
C ILE A 244 -15.39 -19.03 -0.01
N ARG A 245 -16.07 -19.13 -1.17
CA ARG A 245 -17.29 -19.96 -1.30
C ARG A 245 -17.01 -21.45 -1.15
N LYS A 246 -15.90 -21.97 -1.69
CA LYS A 246 -15.49 -23.38 -1.49
C LYS A 246 -15.17 -23.68 -0.03
N THR A 247 -14.46 -22.81 0.68
CA THR A 247 -14.18 -22.98 2.12
C THR A 247 -15.46 -22.90 2.96
N ARG A 248 -16.44 -22.06 2.55
CA ARG A 248 -17.74 -21.94 3.22
C ARG A 248 -18.66 -23.14 2.96
N LEU A 249 -18.60 -23.76 1.77
CA LEU A 249 -19.34 -24.99 1.46
C LEU A 249 -18.80 -26.19 2.24
N VAL A 250 -17.48 -26.28 2.42
CA VAL A 250 -16.86 -27.32 3.28
C VAL A 250 -17.23 -27.12 4.76
N ARG A 251 -17.38 -25.87 5.22
CA ARG A 251 -17.87 -25.55 6.58
C ARG A 251 -19.40 -25.50 6.70
N GLY A 252 -20.14 -25.60 5.59
CA GLY A 252 -21.58 -25.36 5.50
C GLY A 252 -22.44 -26.63 5.46
N ALA A 253 -21.84 -27.80 5.71
CA ALA A 253 -22.59 -29.05 5.87
C ALA A 253 -23.38 -29.12 7.19
N GLU A 254 -23.28 -28.12 8.07
CA GLU A 254 -24.07 -28.01 9.29
C GLU A 254 -24.75 -26.64 9.38
N GLY A 255 -26.09 -26.62 9.30
CA GLY A 255 -26.91 -25.58 9.94
C GLY A 255 -27.68 -24.60 9.04
N ARG A 256 -28.98 -24.91 8.85
CA ARG A 256 -30.19 -24.06 8.74
C ARG A 256 -30.18 -22.74 7.93
N ILE A 257 -31.10 -22.71 6.96
CA ILE A 257 -31.51 -21.56 6.14
C ILE A 257 -32.59 -20.77 6.87
N GLU A 258 -32.40 -19.46 7.08
CA GLU A 258 -33.50 -18.52 7.37
C GLU A 258 -33.73 -17.59 6.17
N LYS A 259 -34.99 -17.55 5.72
CA LYS A 259 -35.48 -16.70 4.64
C LYS A 259 -35.69 -15.27 5.16
N ARG A 260 -35.22 -14.25 4.44
CA ARG A 260 -35.70 -12.87 4.61
C ARG A 260 -36.54 -12.43 3.43
N ASN A 261 -37.64 -11.79 3.80
CA ASN A 261 -38.79 -11.42 3.01
C ASN A 261 -38.54 -10.15 2.18
N THR A 262 -39.25 -10.08 1.06
CA THR A 262 -39.22 -9.06 0.00
C THR A 262 -40.11 -7.84 0.30
N SER A 263 -39.66 -6.63 -0.06
CA SER A 263 -40.50 -5.55 -0.66
C SER A 263 -39.66 -4.35 -1.15
N LEU A 264 -40.08 -3.78 -2.29
CA LEU A 264 -39.51 -2.70 -3.15
C LEU A 264 -40.40 -1.43 -3.05
N PRO A 265 -40.23 -0.35 -3.85
CA PRO A 265 -39.07 0.52 -4.08
C PRO A 265 -39.40 2.05 -4.00
N GLY A 266 -38.37 2.92 -3.95
CA GLY A 266 -38.48 4.36 -4.20
C GLY A 266 -37.10 5.03 -4.36
N SER A 267 -36.81 5.55 -5.56
CA SER A 267 -35.51 6.08 -6.03
C SER A 267 -35.29 7.59 -5.71
N PRO A 268 -34.15 8.23 -6.06
CA PRO A 268 -32.91 8.17 -5.30
C PRO A 268 -32.35 9.56 -4.92
N GLY A 269 -31.78 9.66 -3.73
CA GLY A 269 -30.72 10.61 -3.38
C GLY A 269 -29.72 9.84 -2.52
N PRO A 270 -28.41 10.18 -2.51
CA PRO A 270 -27.43 9.42 -1.75
C PRO A 270 -27.70 9.68 -0.26
N ARG A 271 -28.56 8.86 0.34
CA ARG A 271 -28.72 8.81 1.79
C ARG A 271 -27.42 8.26 2.34
N ALA A 272 -26.88 8.95 3.33
CA ALA A 272 -25.82 8.48 4.21
C ALA A 272 -26.35 7.27 5.01
N GLY A 273 -26.48 6.13 4.33
CA GLY A 273 -26.60 4.80 4.91
C GLY A 273 -25.24 4.14 4.80
N SER A 274 -24.92 3.29 5.77
CA SER A 274 -23.66 2.55 5.92
C SER A 274 -23.26 1.80 4.64
N PHE A 275 -22.59 2.48 3.72
CA PHE A 275 -21.83 1.87 2.66
C PHE A 275 -20.40 1.77 3.17
N ASN A 276 -19.95 0.56 3.50
CA ASN A 276 -18.56 0.31 3.86
C ASN A 276 -17.81 0.08 2.54
N PRO A 277 -17.01 1.02 2.02
CA PRO A 277 -16.36 0.89 0.70
C PRO A 277 -15.36 -0.27 0.63
N THR A 278 -15.07 -0.91 1.77
CA THR A 278 -14.24 -2.10 1.92
C THR A 278 -14.91 -3.38 1.43
N ASP A 279 -16.23 -3.40 1.25
CA ASP A 279 -17.00 -4.55 0.76
C ASP A 279 -16.97 -4.62 -0.77
N GLY A 280 -15.78 -4.88 -1.32
CA GLY A 280 -15.62 -5.06 -2.77
C GLY A 280 -14.18 -5.06 -3.26
N GLU A 281 -13.27 -4.39 -2.54
CA GLU A 281 -11.86 -4.40 -2.89
C GLU A 281 -11.21 -5.75 -2.51
N PRO A 282 -10.60 -6.48 -3.47
CA PRO A 282 -9.82 -7.66 -3.14
C PRO A 282 -8.54 -7.25 -2.40
N MET A 283 -8.01 -8.17 -1.61
CA MET A 283 -6.79 -7.92 -0.83
C MET A 283 -5.60 -7.73 -1.77
N LEU A 284 -4.94 -6.57 -1.68
CA LEU A 284 -3.80 -6.23 -2.55
C LEU A 284 -2.85 -5.20 -1.95
N ASN A 285 -1.66 -5.11 -2.55
CA ASN A 285 -0.78 -3.95 -2.46
C ASN A 285 -0.38 -3.51 -3.88
N LEU A 286 -0.05 -2.23 -4.03
CA LEU A 286 0.46 -1.66 -5.28
C LEU A 286 1.77 -0.91 -5.05
N LEU A 287 2.63 -0.97 -6.06
CA LEU A 287 3.69 0.00 -6.31
C LEU A 287 3.52 0.54 -7.71
N CYS A 288 3.74 1.84 -7.89
CA CYS A 288 3.67 2.48 -9.19
C CYS A 288 4.79 3.48 -9.39
N THR A 289 5.45 3.37 -10.53
CA THR A 289 6.44 4.32 -11.02
C THR A 289 6.02 4.85 -12.37
N HIS A 290 6.49 6.05 -12.72
CA HIS A 290 6.29 6.63 -14.03
C HIS A 290 7.65 7.08 -14.60
N THR A 291 7.98 6.56 -15.78
CA THR A 291 9.23 6.88 -16.47
C THR A 291 8.92 7.34 -17.90
N ARG A 292 9.96 7.61 -18.71
CA ARG A 292 9.78 7.86 -20.16
C ARG A 292 9.11 6.70 -20.91
N GLN A 293 9.13 5.49 -20.35
CA GLN A 293 8.46 4.32 -20.93
C GLN A 293 6.97 4.23 -20.58
N GLY A 294 6.47 5.13 -19.73
CA GLY A 294 5.09 5.18 -19.23
C GLY A 294 4.98 4.74 -17.78
N TRP A 295 3.77 4.34 -17.40
CA TRP A 295 3.47 3.81 -16.07
C TRP A 295 3.87 2.35 -15.99
N ARG A 296 4.46 1.97 -14.85
CA ARG A 296 4.58 0.59 -14.39
C ARG A 296 3.78 0.46 -13.10
N LEU A 297 2.84 -0.47 -13.09
CA LEU A 297 2.07 -0.85 -11.92
C LEU A 297 2.44 -2.28 -11.53
N ILE A 298 3.00 -2.43 -10.34
CA ILE A 298 3.31 -3.73 -9.73
C ILE A 298 2.19 -4.03 -8.75
N LEU A 299 1.38 -5.05 -9.07
CA LEU A 299 0.30 -5.55 -8.25
C LEU A 299 0.77 -6.78 -7.48
N PHE A 300 0.60 -6.74 -6.16
CA PHE A 300 0.73 -7.90 -5.29
C PHE A 300 -0.67 -8.37 -4.88
N PRO A 301 -1.21 -9.44 -5.49
CA PRO A 301 -2.45 -10.05 -5.02
C PRO A 301 -2.22 -10.71 -3.66
N ARG A 302 -3.06 -10.38 -2.67
CA ARG A 302 -2.92 -10.84 -1.28
C ARG A 302 -4.03 -11.80 -0.89
N LEU A 303 -3.74 -12.66 0.09
CA LEU A 303 -4.67 -13.63 0.70
C LEU A 303 -5.02 -13.29 2.14
N LYS A 304 -4.04 -12.80 2.91
CA LYS A 304 -4.17 -12.50 4.34
C LYS A 304 -3.54 -11.16 4.67
N HIS A 305 -4.07 -10.52 5.72
CA HIS A 305 -3.55 -9.25 6.21
C HIS A 305 -2.17 -9.46 6.85
N ARG A 306 -2.11 -10.42 7.77
CA ARG A 306 -0.93 -10.77 8.57
C ARG A 306 -0.68 -12.27 8.49
N PRO A 307 0.58 -12.72 8.56
CA PRO A 307 0.91 -14.13 8.71
C PRO A 307 0.47 -14.64 10.08
N GLU A 308 0.31 -15.95 10.22
CA GLU A 308 -0.08 -16.61 11.47
C GLU A 308 0.93 -16.33 12.59
N ALA A 309 2.19 -16.15 12.24
CA ALA A 309 3.24 -15.77 13.19
C ALA A 309 2.92 -14.46 13.95
N TYR A 310 2.09 -13.56 13.41
CA TYR A 310 1.67 -12.35 14.11
C TYR A 310 0.77 -12.62 15.32
N ASP A 311 -0.07 -13.65 15.24
CA ASP A 311 -1.08 -13.96 16.25
C ASP A 311 -0.61 -15.05 17.24
N ARG A 312 0.59 -15.62 17.03
CA ARG A 312 1.23 -16.52 18.00
C ARG A 312 1.49 -15.81 19.34
N GLN A 313 1.74 -16.61 20.37
CA GLN A 313 1.95 -16.13 21.74
C GLN A 313 3.41 -16.22 22.15
N GLY A 314 3.80 -15.43 23.16
CA GLY A 314 5.15 -15.48 23.75
C GLY A 314 6.26 -15.25 22.72
N ASN A 315 7.31 -16.09 22.79
CA ASN A 315 8.50 -15.95 21.97
C ASN A 315 8.29 -16.29 20.48
N GLU A 316 7.24 -17.04 20.15
CA GLU A 316 6.91 -17.43 18.77
C GLU A 316 6.19 -16.33 17.99
N LYS A 317 5.70 -15.29 18.67
CA LYS A 317 5.05 -14.13 18.05
C LYS A 317 6.06 -13.32 17.24
N LEU A 318 5.74 -13.00 16.00
CA LEU A 318 6.51 -12.06 15.18
C LEU A 318 5.66 -10.83 14.83
N LEU A 319 6.12 -9.64 15.19
CA LEU A 319 5.40 -8.40 14.90
C LEU A 319 5.64 -7.92 13.45
N VAL A 320 5.28 -8.77 12.50
CA VAL A 320 5.39 -8.55 11.05
C VAL A 320 4.01 -8.45 10.42
N SER A 321 3.71 -7.32 9.78
CA SER A 321 2.40 -7.03 9.18
C SER A 321 2.59 -6.56 7.73
N PRO A 322 2.83 -7.47 6.77
CA PRO A 322 3.33 -7.11 5.45
C PRO A 322 2.42 -6.11 4.71
N GLY A 323 2.99 -4.96 4.33
CA GLY A 323 2.44 -4.00 3.38
C GLY A 323 3.23 -3.97 2.07
N ALA A 324 3.04 -2.93 1.25
CA ALA A 324 3.70 -2.78 -0.05
C ALA A 324 5.23 -2.74 0.05
N ALA A 325 5.80 -2.22 1.15
CA ALA A 325 7.25 -2.22 1.39
C ALA A 325 7.78 -3.64 1.63
N ASP A 326 7.12 -4.41 2.49
CA ASP A 326 7.49 -5.82 2.78
C ASP A 326 7.32 -6.70 1.55
N MET A 327 6.19 -6.55 0.85
CA MET A 327 5.97 -7.17 -0.46
C MET A 327 6.95 -6.67 -1.52
N GLY A 328 7.52 -5.48 -1.35
CA GLY A 328 8.57 -4.93 -2.20
C GLY A 328 9.98 -5.43 -1.88
N GLY A 329 10.15 -6.20 -0.81
CA GLY A 329 11.44 -6.75 -0.40
C GLY A 329 12.12 -6.00 0.75
N ILE A 330 11.41 -5.14 1.48
CA ILE A 330 11.93 -4.51 2.70
C ILE A 330 11.02 -4.86 3.88
N PHE A 331 11.43 -5.80 4.71
CA PHE A 331 10.72 -6.20 5.92
C PHE A 331 11.13 -5.29 7.08
N ILE A 332 10.16 -4.76 7.80
CA ILE A 332 10.43 -3.86 8.93
C ILE A 332 9.94 -4.47 10.24
N THR A 333 10.87 -4.68 11.16
CA THR A 333 10.63 -5.26 12.48
C THR A 333 10.93 -4.23 13.57
N PRO A 334 10.01 -3.97 14.50
CA PRO A 334 10.28 -3.04 15.61
C PRO A 334 10.90 -3.72 16.83
N MET A 335 11.01 -5.06 16.82
CA MET A 335 11.59 -5.84 17.91
C MET A 335 12.86 -6.52 17.43
N GLU A 336 13.93 -6.41 18.20
CA GLU A 336 15.22 -7.04 17.88
C GLU A 336 15.10 -8.56 17.79
N LYS A 337 14.30 -9.19 18.67
CA LYS A 337 14.05 -10.63 18.62
C LYS A 337 13.47 -11.08 17.26
N ASP A 338 12.58 -10.29 16.67
CA ASP A 338 11.95 -10.59 15.38
C ASP A 338 12.93 -10.33 14.24
N PHE A 339 13.71 -9.25 14.37
CA PHE A 339 14.83 -8.95 13.48
C PHE A 339 15.83 -10.11 13.44
N LEU A 340 16.14 -10.76 14.56
CA LEU A 340 17.07 -11.89 14.60
C LEU A 340 16.42 -13.20 14.16
N ALA A 341 15.14 -13.40 14.46
CA ALA A 341 14.40 -14.63 14.13
C ALA A 341 14.10 -14.80 12.64
N LEU A 342 13.92 -13.70 11.88
CA LEU A 342 13.63 -13.81 10.45
C LEU A 342 14.76 -14.54 9.71
N ASP A 343 14.44 -15.60 8.99
CA ASP A 343 15.37 -16.27 8.11
C ASP A 343 14.73 -16.50 6.75
N ARG A 344 15.45 -17.19 5.86
CA ARG A 344 14.96 -17.53 4.53
C ARG A 344 13.63 -18.28 4.60
N GLU A 345 13.52 -19.26 5.48
CA GLU A 345 12.37 -20.15 5.55
C GLU A 345 11.14 -19.45 6.11
N LEU A 346 11.34 -18.62 7.14
CA LEU A 346 10.29 -17.85 7.76
C LEU A 346 9.75 -16.77 6.80
N ILE A 347 10.63 -16.07 6.06
CA ILE A 347 10.17 -15.10 5.04
C ILE A 347 9.42 -15.81 3.92
N ARG A 348 9.92 -16.95 3.44
CA ARG A 348 9.24 -17.78 2.44
C ARG A 348 7.85 -18.21 2.92
N GLY A 349 7.76 -18.66 4.17
CA GLY A 349 6.49 -19.01 4.82
C GLY A 349 5.53 -17.82 4.91
N ILE A 350 6.01 -16.66 5.34
CA ILE A 350 5.21 -15.43 5.41
C ILE A 350 4.67 -15.07 4.02
N PHE A 351 5.50 -15.05 2.98
CA PHE A 351 5.03 -14.75 1.63
C PHE A 351 3.98 -15.75 1.14
N HIS A 352 4.21 -17.04 1.35
CA HIS A 352 3.26 -18.10 0.98
C HIS A 352 1.91 -17.94 1.71
N GLU A 353 1.90 -17.53 2.97
CA GLU A 353 0.67 -17.31 3.73
C GLU A 353 -0.11 -16.07 3.28
N VAL A 354 0.58 -15.00 2.90
CA VAL A 354 -0.06 -13.69 2.70
C VAL A 354 -0.29 -13.30 1.25
N ALA A 355 0.38 -13.93 0.28
CA ALA A 355 0.29 -13.62 -1.14
C ALA A 355 -0.29 -14.78 -1.95
N LEU A 356 -0.83 -14.49 -3.14
CA LEU A 356 -1.09 -15.56 -4.11
C LEU A 356 0.24 -16.20 -4.56
N ASP A 357 0.20 -17.49 -4.86
CA ASP A 357 1.32 -18.22 -5.44
C ASP A 357 1.42 -18.01 -6.97
N ASP A 358 2.49 -18.53 -7.57
CA ASP A 358 2.75 -18.39 -9.01
C ASP A 358 1.64 -19.03 -9.87
N ALA A 359 1.02 -20.11 -9.39
CA ALA A 359 -0.06 -20.81 -10.11
C ALA A 359 -1.35 -19.97 -10.14
N ALA A 360 -1.74 -19.40 -9.00
CA ALA A 360 -2.90 -18.54 -8.88
C ALA A 360 -2.71 -17.23 -9.66
N VAL A 361 -1.51 -16.63 -9.64
CA VAL A 361 -1.22 -15.45 -10.46
C VAL A 361 -1.15 -15.79 -11.95
N LYS A 362 -0.71 -17.01 -12.32
CA LYS A 362 -0.87 -17.50 -13.70
C LYS A 362 -2.34 -17.55 -14.11
N SER A 363 -3.22 -18.12 -13.28
CA SER A 363 -4.67 -18.13 -13.56
C SER A 363 -5.27 -16.72 -13.65
N LEU A 364 -4.78 -15.79 -12.81
CA LEU A 364 -5.15 -14.38 -12.89
C LEU A 364 -4.76 -13.77 -14.24
N LEU A 365 -3.51 -13.94 -14.66
CA LEU A 365 -3.01 -13.44 -15.94
C LEU A 365 -3.71 -14.11 -17.13
N ASP A 366 -4.03 -15.41 -17.04
CA ASP A 366 -4.74 -16.14 -18.08
C ASP A 366 -6.15 -15.60 -18.32
N ALA A 367 -6.80 -15.07 -17.28
CA ALA A 367 -8.12 -14.45 -17.34
C ALA A 367 -8.14 -13.00 -17.88
N LEU A 368 -6.97 -12.43 -18.19
CA LEU A 368 -6.77 -11.11 -18.81
C LEU A 368 -6.39 -11.27 -20.29
#